data_AF-A0A972BE90-F1
#
_entry.id   AF-A0A972BE90-F1
#
_cell.length_a   1.000
_cell.length_b   1.000
_cell.length_c   1.000
_cell.angle_alpha   90.00
_cell.angle_beta   90.00
_cell.angle_gamma   90.00
#
_symmetry.space_group_name_H-M   'P 1'
#
loop_
_entity.id
_entity.type
_entity.pdbx_description
1 polymer ?
#
loop_
_entity_poly.entity_id
_entity_poly.type
_entity_poly.pdbx_seq_one_letter_code
_entity_poly.pdbx_strand_id
1 'polypeptide(L)' 'METDFFYSIRSIPFDENYRPSEATRITTNFANLARGDSRQQNLRNTLKMIDNRFNN' A
#
# COMPACT_ATOMS: atom_id res chain seq x y z
N MET A 1 -3.21 -11.40 -35.21
CA MET A 1 -2.04 -10.88 -34.49
C MET A 1 -2.41 -10.86 -33.03
N GLU A 2 -1.84 -11.76 -32.23
CA GLU A 2 -1.91 -11.61 -30.78
C GLU A 2 -0.88 -10.55 -30.39
N THR A 3 -1.34 -9.52 -29.69
CA THR A 3 -0.44 -8.57 -29.03
C THR A 3 0.06 -9.24 -27.76
N ASP A 4 1.33 -9.65 -27.74
CA ASP A 4 1.97 -10.16 -26.52
C ASP A 4 1.83 -9.12 -25.40
N PHE A 5 1.03 -9.45 -24.38
CA PHE A 5 0.80 -8.59 -23.23
C PHE A 5 1.88 -8.84 -22.17
N PHE A 6 2.83 -7.93 -22.08
CA PHE A 6 3.86 -7.96 -21.04
C PHE A 6 3.43 -7.14 -19.83
N TYR A 7 3.45 -7.76 -18.65
CA TYR A 7 3.26 -7.08 -17.38
C TYR A 7 4.42 -7.37 -16.42
N SER A 8 4.65 -6.46 -15.48
CA SER A 8 5.63 -6.64 -14.41
C SER A 8 4.96 -6.40 -13.07
N ILE A 9 5.23 -7.28 -12.10
CA ILE A 9 4.76 -7.12 -10.73
C ILE A 9 5.91 -6.55 -9.91
N ARG A 10 5.61 -5.52 -9.11
CA ARG A 10 6.55 -4.95 -8.14
C ARG A 10 5.95 -5.07 -6.76
N SER A 11 6.76 -5.52 -5.81
CA SER A 11 6.38 -5.64 -4.41
C SER A 11 7.24 -4.70 -3.58
N ILE A 12 6.60 -3.99 -2.65
CA ILE A 12 7.27 -3.18 -1.64
C ILE A 12 6.69 -3.53 -0.27
N PRO A 13 7.50 -3.49 0.80
CA PRO A 13 7.00 -3.77 2.14
C PRO A 13 5.89 -2.80 2.53
N PHE A 14 4.84 -3.31 3.16
CA PHE A 14 3.80 -2.49 3.78
C PHE A 14 4.17 -2.24 5.24
N ASP A 15 4.97 -1.19 5.48
CA ASP A 15 5.41 -0.75 6.80
C ASP A 15 5.07 0.73 7.05
N GLU A 16 5.51 1.31 8.17
CA GLU A 16 5.26 2.72 8.53
C GLU A 16 5.85 3.74 7.53
N ASN A 17 6.80 3.31 6.72
CA ASN A 17 7.45 4.10 5.69
C ASN A 17 6.90 3.80 4.28
N TYR A 18 5.90 2.92 4.17
CA TYR A 18 5.25 2.60 2.91
C TYR A 18 4.80 3.89 2.19
N ARG A 19 5.24 4.01 0.94
CA ARG A 19 4.89 5.10 0.04
C ARG A 19 4.54 4.48 -1.32
N PRO A 20 3.30 4.67 -1.80
CA PRO A 20 2.93 4.22 -3.13
C PRO A 20 3.74 5.01 -4.17
N SER A 21 3.94 4.42 -5.34
CA SER A 21 4.51 5.16 -6.48
C SER A 21 3.53 6.26 -6.91
N GLU A 22 4.06 7.36 -7.46
CA GLU A 22 3.25 8.42 -8.07
C GLU A 22 2.31 7.87 -9.17
N ALA A 23 2.74 6.80 -9.86
CA ALA A 23 1.94 6.12 -10.88
C ALA A 23 0.89 5.15 -10.31
N THR A 24 0.88 4.89 -8.99
CA THR A 24 -0.11 4.01 -8.37
C THR A 24 -1.48 4.68 -8.40
N ARG A 25 -2.41 4.09 -9.16
CA ARG A 25 -3.82 4.53 -9.27
C ARG A 25 -4.40 4.83 -7.88
N ILE A 26 -5.00 6.01 -7.76
CA ILE A 26 -5.48 6.59 -6.49
C ILE A 26 -6.58 5.73 -5.86
N THR A 27 -7.34 4.97 -6.65
CA THR A 27 -8.45 4.14 -6.14
C THR A 27 -8.01 2.86 -5.42
N THR A 28 -6.71 2.62 -5.21
CA THR A 28 -6.25 1.47 -4.42
C THR A 28 -6.24 1.81 -2.93
N ASN A 29 -7.06 1.12 -2.13
CA ASN A 29 -7.32 1.40 -0.71
C ASN A 29 -6.06 1.64 0.15
N PHE A 30 -5.00 0.84 -0.02
CA PHE A 30 -3.74 1.02 0.73
C PHE A 30 -2.94 2.27 0.31
N ALA A 31 -3.04 2.69 -0.95
CA ALA A 31 -2.39 3.90 -1.43
C ALA A 31 -3.04 5.16 -0.84
N ASN A 32 -4.33 5.11 -0.48
CA ASN A 32 -5.03 6.23 0.18
C ASN A 32 -4.63 6.38 1.65
N LEU A 33 -4.42 5.27 2.36
CA LEU A 33 -3.88 5.30 3.73
C LEU A 33 -2.48 5.95 3.76
N ALA A 34 -1.72 5.78 2.68
CA ALA A 34 -0.32 6.14 2.57
C ALA A 34 -0.05 7.53 1.95
N ARG A 35 -1.04 8.43 1.91
CA ARG A 35 -0.92 9.79 1.34
C ARG A 35 -1.32 10.89 2.33
N GLY A 36 -0.88 12.11 2.05
CA GLY A 36 -1.16 13.31 2.86
C GLY A 36 -0.37 13.37 4.17
N ASP A 37 -0.61 14.43 4.94
CA ASP A 37 0.15 14.73 6.16
C ASP A 37 -0.03 13.66 7.25
N SER A 38 -1.20 13.03 7.29
CA SER A 38 -1.51 11.96 8.25
C SER A 38 -0.99 10.57 7.84
N ARG A 39 -0.19 10.45 6.77
CA ARG A 39 0.32 9.18 6.23
C ARG A 39 0.85 8.24 7.33
N GLN A 40 1.83 8.69 8.12
CA GLN A 40 2.48 7.82 9.11
C GLN A 40 1.51 7.36 10.19
N GLN A 41 0.61 8.25 10.63
CA GLN A 41 -0.39 7.89 11.65
C GLN A 41 -1.36 6.82 11.12
N ASN A 42 -1.81 6.96 9.87
CA ASN A 42 -2.71 6.01 9.22
C ASN A 42 -2.04 4.62 9.07
N LEU A 43 -0.78 4.59 8.65
CA LEU A 43 -0.02 3.35 8.50
C LEU A 43 0.19 2.66 9.86
N ARG A 44 0.60 3.41 10.90
CA ARG A 44 0.74 2.88 12.27
C ARG A 44 -0.55 2.29 12.81
N ASN A 45 -1.65 3.02 12.69
CA ASN A 45 -2.96 2.56 13.17
C ASN A 45 -3.36 1.27 12.45
N THR A 46 -3.13 1.20 11.14
CA THR A 46 -3.43 0.02 10.32
C THR A 46 -2.59 -1.19 10.73
N LEU A 47 -1.27 -1.02 10.89
CA LEU A 47 -0.37 -2.09 11.32
C LEU A 47 -0.74 -2.59 12.72
N LYS A 48 -1.08 -1.70 13.65
CA LYS A 48 -1.56 -2.08 14.99
C LYS A 48 -2.88 -2.85 14.94
N MET A 49 -3.82 -2.45 14.06
CA MET A 49 -5.06 -3.20 13.85
C MET A 49 -4.82 -4.61 13.31
N ILE A 50 -3.86 -4.78 12.41
CA ILE A 50 -3.45 -6.08 11.88
C ILE A 50 -2.85 -6.92 13.01
N ASP A 51 -1.85 -6.38 13.70
CA ASP A 51 -1.15 -7.05 14.80
C ASP A 51 -2.13 -7.57 15.87
N ASN A 52 -3.04 -6.71 16.33
CA ASN A 52 -4.08 -7.07 17.29
C ASN A 52 -5.06 -8.14 16.80
N ARG A 53 -5.24 -8.31 15.48
CA ARG A 53 -6.16 -9.32 14.93
C ARG A 53 -5.53 -10.69 14.76
N PHE A 54 -4.21 -10.73 14.55
CA PHE A 54 -3.50 -11.99 14.26
C PHE A 54 -2.74 -12.54 15.47
N ASN A 55 -2.44 -11.72 16.47
CA ASN A 55 -1.63 -12.08 17.63
C ASN A 55 -2.41 -12.07 18.96
N ASN A 56 -3.74 -12.14 18.90
CA ASN A 56 -4.63 -12.31 20.06
C ASN A 56 -5.04 -13.77 20.24
#